data_AF-A0A961V6T2-F1
#
_entry.id   AF-A0A961V6T2-F1
#
_cell.length_a   1.000
_cell.length_b   1.000
_cell.length_c   1.000
_cell.angle_alpha   90.00
_cell.angle_beta   90.00
_cell.angle_gamma   90.00
#
_symmetry.space_group_name_H-M   'P 1'
#
loop_
_entity.id
_entity.type
_entity.pdbx_description
1 polymer ?
#
loop_
_entity_poly.entity_id
_entity_poly.type
_entity_poly.pdbx_seq_one_letter_code
_entity_poly.pdbx_strand_id
1 'polypeptide(L)'
;FATAFATQDTMTTFVVGLAASVGAGISMGFTEAASDDGAISGRGSPMKRGFASGIMTAVGGLGHALPYLIPHFWTATVIAFIVVFCELWAIAWIQKRYMDTPFLRAAMQVVLGGSLVLAAGILIGNA
;
A
#
# COMPACT_ATOMS: atom_id res chain seq x y z
N PHE A 1 -4.72 4.51 -8.63
CA PHE A 1 -5.01 5.88 -9.11
C PHE A 1 -4.92 6.02 -10.62
N ALA A 2 -3.87 5.54 -11.31
CA ALA A 2 -3.78 5.64 -12.78
C ALA A 2 -5.04 5.14 -13.50
N THR A 3 -5.50 3.91 -13.22
CA THR A 3 -6.76 3.39 -13.77
C THR A 3 -7.96 4.28 -13.45
N ALA A 4 -8.04 4.80 -12.23
CA ALA A 4 -9.13 5.67 -11.80
C ALA A 4 -9.23 6.93 -12.66
N PHE A 5 -8.11 7.63 -12.85
CA PHE A 5 -8.09 8.86 -13.64
C PHE A 5 -8.21 8.60 -15.15
N ALA A 6 -7.70 7.47 -15.63
CA ALA A 6 -7.79 7.08 -17.04
C ALA A 6 -9.20 6.66 -17.47
N THR A 7 -9.91 5.91 -16.63
CA THR A 7 -11.21 5.32 -17.01
C THR A 7 -12.40 6.06 -16.41
N GLN A 8 -12.21 6.72 -15.26
CA GLN A 8 -13.28 7.25 -14.41
C GLN A 8 -14.36 6.21 -14.02
N ASP A 9 -14.08 4.92 -14.24
CA ASP A 9 -14.97 3.81 -13.93
C ASP A 9 -14.53 3.16 -12.61
N THR A 10 -15.44 3.20 -11.62
CA THR A 10 -15.11 2.80 -10.26
C THR A 10 -14.93 1.29 -10.15
N MET A 11 -15.75 0.48 -10.83
CA MET A 11 -15.62 -0.97 -10.78
C MET A 11 -14.34 -1.48 -11.46
N THR A 12 -13.97 -0.92 -12.61
CA THR A 12 -12.68 -1.20 -13.27
C THR A 12 -11.52 -0.82 -12.36
N THR A 13 -11.60 0.34 -11.71
CA THR A 13 -10.59 0.77 -10.74
C THR A 13 -10.47 -0.20 -9.56
N PHE A 14 -11.60 -0.66 -9.02
CA PHE A 14 -11.63 -1.63 -7.94
C PHE A 14 -11.00 -2.96 -8.36
N VAL A 15 -11.39 -3.52 -9.51
CA VAL A 15 -10.87 -4.81 -9.99
C VAL A 15 -9.37 -4.75 -10.25
N VAL A 16 -8.88 -3.69 -10.90
CA VAL A 16 -7.44 -3.51 -11.13
C VAL A 16 -6.70 -3.28 -9.81
N GLY A 17 -7.26 -2.48 -8.90
CA GLY A 17 -6.70 -2.25 -7.57
C GLY A 17 -6.62 -3.53 -6.74
N LEU A 18 -7.66 -4.36 -6.77
CA LEU A 18 -7.71 -5.67 -6.12
C LEU A 18 -6.64 -6.60 -6.70
N ALA A 19 -6.54 -6.70 -8.03
CA ALA A 19 -5.54 -7.53 -8.70
C ALA A 19 -4.11 -7.09 -8.33
N ALA A 20 -3.83 -5.78 -8.35
CA ALA A 20 -2.54 -5.23 -7.97
C ALA A 20 -2.20 -5.53 -6.49
N SER A 21 -3.17 -5.39 -5.59
CA SER A 21 -2.98 -5.63 -4.15
C SER A 21 -2.70 -7.10 -3.84
N VAL A 22 -3.45 -8.01 -4.46
CA VAL A 22 -3.23 -9.46 -4.32
C VAL A 22 -1.88 -9.85 -4.91
N GLY A 23 -1.55 -9.37 -6.11
CA GLY A 23 -0.26 -9.64 -6.75
C GLY A 23 0.93 -9.14 -5.94
N ALA A 24 0.85 -7.91 -5.43
CA ALA A 24 1.88 -7.33 -4.56
C ALA A 24 2.04 -8.12 -3.26
N GLY A 25 0.93 -8.53 -2.63
CA GLY A 25 0.96 -9.35 -1.42
C GLY A 25 1.62 -10.71 -1.63
N ILE A 26 1.28 -11.40 -2.72
CA ILE A 26 1.94 -12.66 -3.10
C ILE A 26 3.44 -12.43 -3.30
N SER A 27 3.80 -11.44 -4.12
CA SER A 27 5.20 -11.13 -4.45
C SER A 27 6.02 -10.83 -3.20
N MET A 28 5.57 -9.88 -2.37
CA MET A 28 6.28 -9.47 -1.16
C MET A 28 6.36 -10.59 -0.11
N GLY A 29 5.33 -11.43 -0.02
CA GLY A 29 5.33 -12.57 0.89
C GLY A 29 6.40 -13.60 0.51
N PHE A 30 6.51 -13.94 -0.78
CA PHE A 30 7.56 -14.84 -1.28
C PHE A 30 8.95 -14.20 -1.16
N THR A 31 9.12 -12.92 -1.53
CA THR A 31 10.41 -12.23 -1.42
C THR A 31 10.91 -12.21 0.02
N GLU A 32 10.04 -11.93 0.99
CA GLU A 32 10.43 -11.91 2.40
C GLU A 32 10.69 -13.33 2.95
N ALA A 33 9.87 -14.33 2.59
CA ALA A 33 10.10 -15.72 3.00
C ALA A 33 11.39 -16.31 2.42
N ALA A 34 11.78 -15.91 1.21
CA ALA A 34 12.98 -16.37 0.53
C ALA A 34 14.24 -15.56 0.90
N SER A 35 14.09 -14.46 1.63
CA SER A 35 15.20 -13.53 1.89
C SER A 35 16.33 -14.13 2.74
N ASP A 36 16.00 -14.89 3.78
CA ASP A 36 16.94 -15.61 4.63
C ASP A 36 16.20 -16.62 5.51
N ASP A 37 16.91 -17.61 6.07
CA ASP A 37 16.34 -18.65 6.94
C ASP A 37 16.18 -18.23 8.42
N GLY A 38 16.64 -17.02 8.77
CA GLY A 38 16.62 -16.50 10.13
C GLY A 38 17.77 -17.00 11.03
N ALA A 39 18.57 -17.98 10.61
CA ALA A 39 19.57 -18.62 11.48
C ALA A 39 20.75 -17.70 11.80
N ILE A 40 21.23 -16.97 10.80
CA ILE A 40 22.31 -15.98 10.95
C ILE A 40 21.75 -14.58 11.23
N SER A 41 20.65 -14.22 10.58
CA SER A 41 20.07 -12.86 10.66
C SER A 41 19.35 -12.59 11.99
N GLY A 42 18.94 -13.64 12.71
CA GLY A 42 18.16 -13.51 13.94
C GLY A 42 16.73 -12.99 13.74
N ARG A 43 16.27 -12.82 12.49
CA ARG A 43 14.93 -12.28 12.17
C ARG A 43 13.78 -13.25 12.45
N GLY A 44 14.09 -14.49 12.85
CA GLY A 44 13.12 -15.53 13.14
C GLY A 44 12.58 -16.24 11.89
N SER A 45 11.50 -17.00 12.08
CA SER A 45 10.97 -17.93 11.07
C SER A 45 10.62 -17.21 9.74
N PRO A 46 11.17 -17.67 8.60
CA PRO A 46 10.92 -17.07 7.29
C PRO A 46 9.45 -17.14 6.89
N MET A 47 8.76 -18.22 7.22
CA MET A 47 7.33 -18.38 6.92
C MET A 47 6.49 -17.31 7.63
N LYS A 48 6.74 -17.06 8.92
CA LYS A 48 5.99 -16.04 9.68
C LYS A 48 6.18 -14.66 9.08
N ARG A 49 7.41 -14.32 8.70
CA ARG A 49 7.76 -13.05 8.06
C ARG A 49 7.12 -12.91 6.68
N GLY A 50 7.19 -13.96 5.86
CA GLY A 50 6.55 -13.99 4.55
C GLY A 50 5.04 -13.79 4.63
N PHE A 51 4.35 -14.53 5.50
CA PHE A 51 2.91 -14.33 5.70
C PHE A 51 2.58 -12.92 6.22
N ALA A 52 3.33 -12.43 7.21
CA ALA A 52 3.11 -11.08 7.74
C ALA A 52 3.31 -10.01 6.66
N SER A 53 4.42 -10.07 5.91
CA SER A 53 4.73 -9.12 4.84
C SER A 53 3.69 -9.18 3.71
N GLY A 54 3.36 -10.37 3.24
CA GLY A 54 2.44 -10.55 2.12
C GLY A 54 1.01 -10.12 2.46
N ILE A 55 0.49 -10.52 3.62
CA ILE A 55 -0.85 -10.13 4.06
C ILE A 55 -0.93 -8.63 4.27
N MET A 56 0.04 -8.03 4.97
CA MET A 56 0.03 -6.59 5.23
C MET A 56 0.18 -5.76 3.96
N THR A 57 0.95 -6.24 2.98
CA THR A 57 1.06 -5.59 1.66
C THR A 57 -0.27 -5.62 0.92
N ALA A 58 -0.96 -6.77 0.90
CA ALA A 58 -2.27 -6.88 0.28
C ALA A 58 -3.31 -6.00 0.98
N VAL A 59 -3.33 -5.99 2.32
CA VAL A 59 -4.24 -5.16 3.12
C VAL A 59 -4.02 -3.67 2.86
N GLY A 60 -2.77 -3.22 2.80
CA GLY A 60 -2.45 -1.83 2.49
C GLY A 60 -2.91 -1.42 1.08
N GLY A 61 -2.72 -2.27 0.06
CA GLY A 61 -3.25 -1.99 -1.28
C GLY A 61 -4.78 -2.00 -1.35
N LEU A 62 -5.42 -2.87 -0.56
CA LEU A 62 -6.88 -2.97 -0.51
C LEU A 62 -7.54 -1.74 0.11
N GLY A 63 -6.94 -1.13 1.13
CA GLY A 63 -7.56 -0.01 1.86
C GLY A 63 -7.96 1.14 0.93
N HIS A 64 -7.09 1.53 0.00
CA HIS A 64 -7.41 2.58 -0.98
C HIS A 64 -8.14 2.09 -2.25
N ALA A 65 -8.28 0.78 -2.44
CA ALA A 65 -9.04 0.19 -3.55
C ALA A 65 -10.53 0.02 -3.21
N LEU A 66 -10.86 -0.36 -1.98
CA LEU A 66 -12.22 -0.60 -1.49
C LEU A 66 -13.20 0.58 -1.69
N PRO A 67 -12.80 1.86 -1.55
CA PRO A 67 -13.70 2.99 -1.80
C PRO A 67 -14.31 3.01 -3.21
N TYR A 68 -13.64 2.39 -4.20
CA TYR A 68 -14.14 2.30 -5.57
C TYR A 68 -15.27 1.26 -5.77
N LEU A 69 -15.72 0.59 -4.70
CA LEU A 69 -17.02 -0.08 -4.70
C LEU A 69 -18.20 0.90 -4.71
N ILE A 70 -17.96 2.18 -4.36
CA ILE A 70 -18.96 3.23 -4.45
C ILE A 70 -19.14 3.63 -5.93
N PRO A 71 -20.36 3.63 -6.50
CA PRO A 71 -20.61 3.89 -7.93
C PRO A 71 -20.53 5.39 -8.31
N HIS A 72 -19.88 6.22 -7.48
CA HIS A 72 -19.68 7.64 -7.71
C HIS A 72 -18.19 7.96 -7.65
N PHE A 73 -17.61 8.25 -8.81
CA PHE A 73 -16.17 8.42 -8.97
C PHE A 73 -15.55 9.40 -7.97
N TRP A 74 -15.99 10.65 -7.95
CA TRP A 74 -15.42 11.67 -7.07
C TRP A 74 -15.57 11.33 -5.58
N THR A 75 -16.72 10.77 -5.20
CA THR A 75 -16.94 10.32 -3.81
C THR A 75 -15.96 9.20 -3.45
N ALA A 76 -15.81 8.19 -4.32
CA ALA A 76 -14.87 7.09 -4.14
C ALA A 76 -13.42 7.60 -4.05
N THR A 77 -13.02 8.51 -4.95
CA THR A 77 -11.66 9.06 -5.01
C THR A 77 -11.32 9.91 -3.79
N VAL A 78 -12.24 10.77 -3.32
CA VAL A 78 -12.04 11.56 -2.10
C VAL A 78 -11.89 10.65 -0.89
N ILE A 79 -12.74 9.63 -0.76
CA ILE A 79 -12.62 8.65 0.34
C ILE A 79 -11.31 7.89 0.23
N ALA A 80 -10.89 7.46 -0.97
CA ALA A 80 -9.61 6.80 -1.17
C ALA A 80 -8.42 7.68 -0.74
N PHE A 81 -8.43 8.98 -1.03
CA PHE A 81 -7.40 9.90 -0.55
C PHE A 81 -7.38 10.02 0.98
N ILE A 82 -8.54 10.08 1.62
CA ILE A 82 -8.65 10.10 3.08
C ILE A 82 -8.08 8.79 3.66
N VAL A 83 -8.41 7.63 3.07
CA VAL A 83 -7.88 6.35 3.51
C VAL A 83 -6.35 6.31 3.39
N VAL A 84 -5.79 6.69 2.23
CA VAL A 84 -4.34 6.76 2.02
C VAL A 84 -3.69 7.67 3.05
N PHE A 85 -4.27 8.85 3.31
CA PHE A 85 -3.76 9.75 4.34
C PHE A 85 -3.70 9.06 5.71
N CYS A 86 -4.78 8.40 6.14
CA CYS A 86 -4.79 7.66 7.40
C CYS A 86 -3.78 6.50 7.41
N GLU A 87 -3.63 5.77 6.32
CA GLU A 87 -2.67 4.67 6.17
C GLU A 87 -1.23 5.15 6.31
N LEU A 88 -0.86 6.24 5.64
CA LEU A 88 0.50 6.80 5.71
C LEU A 88 0.83 7.29 7.13
N TRP A 89 -0.12 7.90 7.83
CA TRP A 89 0.06 8.30 9.23
C TRP A 89 0.16 7.10 10.17
N ALA A 90 -0.64 6.06 9.93
CA ALA A 90 -0.55 4.81 10.68
C ALA A 90 0.82 4.14 10.50
N ILE A 91 1.33 4.04 9.27
CA ILE A 91 2.65 3.47 8.97
C ILE A 91 3.75 4.29 9.65
N ALA A 92 3.73 5.62 9.52
CA ALA A 92 4.71 6.49 10.16
C ALA A 92 4.69 6.36 11.70
N TRP A 93 3.51 6.21 12.29
CA TRP A 93 3.35 5.95 13.72
C TRP A 93 3.88 4.57 14.14
N ILE A 94 3.59 3.52 13.38
CA ILE A 94 4.10 2.15 13.62
C ILE A 94 5.63 2.16 13.56
N GLN A 95 6.24 2.78 12.55
CA GLN A 95 7.70 2.90 12.44
C GLN A 95 8.29 3.64 13.65
N LYS A 96 7.69 4.75 14.07
CA LYS A 96 8.12 5.47 15.29
C LYS A 96 8.03 4.58 16.53
N ARG A 97 6.94 3.83 16.69
CA ARG A 97 6.62 3.10 17.92
C ARG A 97 7.41 1.80 18.08
N TYR A 98 7.71 1.12 16.99
CA TYR A 98 8.29 -0.23 16.98
C TYR A 98 9.69 -0.32 16.35
N MET A 99 10.11 0.69 15.58
CA MET A 99 11.43 0.70 14.90
C MET A 99 12.34 1.84 15.36
N ASP A 100 12.01 2.50 16.48
CA ASP A 100 12.75 3.62 17.10
C ASP A 100 13.17 4.73 16.10
N THR A 101 12.40 4.88 15.02
CA THR A 101 12.72 5.83 13.96
C THR A 101 12.20 7.22 14.37
N PRO A 102 13.01 8.29 14.29
CA PRO A 102 12.51 9.64 14.60
C PRO A 102 11.28 9.96 13.75
N PHE A 103 10.18 10.35 14.40
CA PHE A 103 8.87 10.51 13.74
C PHE A 103 8.94 11.37 12.47
N LEU A 104 9.71 12.45 12.51
CA LEU A 104 9.85 13.34 11.35
C LEU A 104 10.49 12.64 10.15
N ARG A 105 11.48 11.75 10.38
CA ARG A 105 12.11 10.96 9.30
C ARG A 105 11.14 9.90 8.76
N ALA A 106 10.46 9.17 9.65
CA ALA A 106 9.46 8.18 9.25
C ALA A 106 8.31 8.83 8.46
N ALA A 107 7.76 9.94 8.96
CA ALA A 107 6.72 10.69 8.29
C ALA A 107 7.19 11.25 6.95
N MET A 108 8.38 11.86 6.87
CA MET A 108 8.91 12.35 5.59
C MET A 108 9.07 11.22 4.58
N GLN A 109 9.67 10.09 4.96
CA GLN A 109 9.88 8.97 4.05
C GLN A 109 8.55 8.41 3.52
N VAL A 110 7.60 8.16 4.42
CA VAL A 110 6.32 7.54 4.09
C VAL A 110 5.44 8.49 3.29
N VAL A 111 5.32 9.76 3.71
CA VAL A 111 4.48 10.75 3.04
C VAL A 111 5.08 11.17 1.70
N LEU A 112 6.40 11.42 1.60
CA LEU A 112 7.02 11.74 0.31
C LEU A 112 6.91 10.57 -0.66
N GLY A 113 7.23 9.34 -0.21
CA GLY A 113 7.09 8.14 -1.03
C GLY A 113 5.66 7.95 -1.53
N GLY A 114 4.67 8.04 -0.63
CA GLY A 114 3.26 7.95 -0.98
C GLY A 114 2.80 9.06 -1.93
N SER A 115 3.24 10.29 -1.71
CA SER A 115 2.90 11.44 -2.56
C SER A 115 3.45 11.29 -3.98
N LEU A 116 4.68 10.78 -4.12
CA LEU A 116 5.30 10.52 -5.42
C LEU A 116 4.56 9.43 -6.20
N VAL A 117 4.22 8.32 -5.55
CA VAL A 117 3.45 7.24 -6.18
C VAL A 117 2.06 7.74 -6.59
N LEU A 118 1.40 8.53 -5.74
CA LEU A 118 0.12 9.14 -6.05
C LEU A 118 0.22 10.07 -7.28
N ALA A 119 1.19 10.98 -7.27
CA ALA A 119 1.41 11.93 -8.36
C ALA A 119 1.69 11.20 -9.68
N ALA A 120 2.58 10.19 -9.66
CA ALA A 120 2.84 9.35 -10.82
C ALA A 120 1.56 8.68 -11.33
N GLY A 121 0.74 8.12 -10.43
CA GLY A 121 -0.53 7.52 -10.77
C GLY A 121 -1.48 8.50 -11.45
N ILE A 122 -1.66 9.71 -10.90
CA ILE A 122 -2.54 10.73 -11.50
C ILE A 122 -2.00 11.19 -12.86
N LEU A 123 -0.71 11.45 -12.98
CA LEU A 123 -0.10 11.92 -14.21
C LEU A 123 -0.20 10.88 -15.33
N ILE A 124 0.12 9.62 -15.05
CA ILE A 124 0.00 8.51 -16.02
C ILE A 124 -1.47 8.30 -16.40
N GLY A 125 -2.40 8.44 -15.46
CA GLY A 125 -3.83 8.28 -15.74
C GLY A 125 -4.47 9.42 -16.54
N ASN A 126 -3.83 10.59 -16.61
CA ASN A 126 -4.30 11.74 -17.39
C ASN A 126 -3.50 11.97 -18.69
N ALA A 127 -2.55 11.08 -19.00
CA ALA A 127 -1.76 11.10 -20.23
C ALA A 127 -2.51 10.38 -21.36
#